data_AF-F6FHT0-F1
#
_entry.id   AF-F6FHT0-F1
#
_cell.length_a   1.000
_cell.length_b   1.000
_cell.length_c   1.000
_cell.angle_alpha   90.00
_cell.angle_beta   90.00
_cell.angle_gamma   90.00
#
_symmetry.space_group_name_H-M   'P 1'
#
loop_
_entity.id
_entity.type
_entity.pdbx_description
1 polymer ?
#
loop_
_entity_poly.entity_id
_entity_poly.type
_entity_poly.pdbx_seq_one_letter_code
_entity_poly.pdbx_strand_id
1 'polypeptide(L)'
;MKNSNTNLTPYWERKSKDSNSNESLNFKKYLFYLKVSLYSFSLLMILWSFFQSFAATYTNYHPDPGVGLEFGFLPSDNGTGTGDVKFDLGSWSIAGPRYHAFYRPTWIYGPFLSWFVYPVAYVFMNLMWFFHKFPELKENGLYVIFSMLIIMFFMRFVTFWTTLRSSIYQEKQLLHQSAIDAISSKYDKYDITDKQARLKKHQELSAYYKKHNLKPLAILENFFINTPVFLIVFKVITICRPIKFTVLLNIWDLSKTPLTTIFDDFLNEGWMYLVLCLIIIPTNFFSQKTSIWLSQARHPSLKKNIVDKNSQTYKMQRIQKVMTFVFLLFTFFWSTSLAIYYFFNSVFTIFQNLIIHQILLFKKSNESESLLKLKKLGI
;
A
#
# COMPACT_ATOMS: atom_id res chain seq x y z
N MET A 1 19.30 39.22 -35.26
CA MET A 1 20.17 38.34 -34.44
C MET A 1 19.91 38.57 -32.95
N LYS A 2 19.15 37.69 -32.29
CA LYS A 2 19.40 37.17 -30.92
C LYS A 2 18.20 36.30 -30.56
N ASN A 3 18.43 34.99 -30.61
CA ASN A 3 17.46 33.94 -30.33
C ASN A 3 17.37 33.79 -28.80
N SER A 4 16.37 34.39 -28.16
CA SER A 4 16.14 34.24 -26.73
C SER A 4 15.32 32.98 -26.47
N ASN A 5 15.99 31.83 -26.39
CA ASN A 5 15.41 30.61 -25.81
C ASN A 5 15.19 30.82 -24.31
N THR A 6 14.09 31.49 -23.93
CA THR A 6 13.58 31.48 -22.57
C THR A 6 12.82 30.18 -22.37
N ASN A 7 13.56 29.11 -22.05
CA ASN A 7 12.95 27.93 -21.42
C ASN A 7 12.32 28.39 -20.10
N LEU A 8 11.00 28.52 -20.09
CA LEU A 8 10.19 28.73 -18.89
C LEU A 8 10.41 27.51 -17.97
N THR A 9 11.33 27.66 -17.02
CA THR A 9 11.51 26.69 -15.96
C THR A 9 10.28 26.77 -15.03
N PRO A 10 9.60 25.65 -14.76
CA PRO A 10 8.44 25.66 -13.87
C PRO A 10 8.85 26.09 -12.45
N TYR A 11 7.92 26.65 -11.66
CA TYR A 11 8.27 27.29 -10.38
C TYR A 11 9.00 26.37 -9.37
N TRP A 12 8.85 25.05 -9.46
CA TRP A 12 9.63 24.11 -8.63
C TRP A 12 11.15 24.08 -8.95
N GLU A 13 11.58 24.75 -10.01
CA GLU A 13 12.99 25.02 -10.35
C GLU A 13 13.45 26.44 -9.94
N ARG A 14 12.54 27.35 -9.57
CA ARG A 14 12.93 28.63 -8.97
C ARG A 14 13.39 28.38 -7.54
N LYS A 15 14.70 28.38 -7.31
CA LYS A 15 15.26 28.49 -5.95
C LYS A 15 14.65 29.73 -5.30
N SER A 16 13.87 29.56 -4.23
CA SER A 16 13.51 30.68 -3.36
C SER A 16 14.83 31.26 -2.81
N LYS A 17 15.08 32.54 -3.08
CA LYS A 17 16.07 33.32 -2.33
C LYS A 17 15.46 33.57 -0.95
N ASP A 18 15.52 32.57 -0.06
CA ASP A 18 15.14 32.76 1.33
C ASP A 18 16.37 33.19 2.13
N SER A 19 16.36 34.46 2.51
CA SER A 19 17.23 35.08 3.51
C SER A 19 16.91 34.54 4.91
N ASN A 20 17.54 33.43 5.27
CA ASN A 20 18.01 33.04 6.62
C ASN A 20 18.60 31.63 6.50
N SER A 21 19.84 31.56 6.01
CA SER A 21 20.42 30.33 5.48
C SER A 21 20.83 29.32 6.56
N ASN A 22 21.27 29.73 7.77
CA ASN A 22 21.86 28.79 8.73
C ASN A 22 20.83 28.02 9.58
N GLU A 23 19.79 28.65 10.11
CA GLU A 23 18.73 27.95 10.86
C GLU A 23 17.90 27.03 9.96
N SER A 24 17.53 27.51 8.76
CA SER A 24 16.77 26.71 7.80
C SER A 24 17.57 25.52 7.25
N LEU A 25 18.91 25.63 7.15
CA LEU A 25 19.80 24.51 6.79
C LEU A 25 19.89 23.47 7.90
N ASN A 26 20.05 23.87 9.17
CA ASN A 26 20.12 22.94 10.29
C ASN A 26 18.79 22.23 10.54
N PHE A 27 17.67 22.94 10.43
CA PHE A 27 16.33 22.33 10.51
C PHE A 27 16.06 21.35 9.35
N LYS A 28 16.45 21.69 8.13
CA LYS A 28 16.36 20.78 6.97
C LYS A 28 17.26 19.54 7.13
N LYS A 29 18.46 19.69 7.69
CA LYS A 29 19.35 18.56 8.01
C LYS A 29 18.73 17.66 9.09
N TYR A 30 18.18 18.24 10.17
CA TYR A 30 17.48 17.49 11.20
C TYR A 30 16.29 16.69 10.64
N LEU A 31 15.43 17.33 9.86
CA LEU A 31 14.32 16.66 9.17
C LEU A 31 14.78 15.56 8.22
N PHE A 32 15.94 15.72 7.58
CA PHE A 32 16.52 14.68 6.74
C PHE A 32 16.94 13.46 7.57
N TYR A 33 17.69 13.64 8.66
CA TYR A 33 18.08 12.54 9.55
C TYR A 33 16.89 11.87 10.21
N LEU A 34 15.87 12.64 10.62
CA LEU A 34 14.62 12.11 11.15
C LEU A 34 13.91 11.21 10.13
N LYS A 35 13.81 11.64 8.87
CA LYS A 35 13.22 10.82 7.79
C LYS A 35 14.02 9.56 7.53
N VAL A 36 15.35 9.66 7.47
CA VAL A 36 16.23 8.49 7.26
C VAL A 36 16.08 7.49 8.42
N SER A 37 16.06 7.98 9.66
CA SER A 37 15.82 7.15 10.84
C SER A 37 14.46 6.47 10.78
N LEU A 38 13.39 7.21 10.46
CA LEU A 38 12.04 6.67 10.33
C LEU A 38 11.93 5.60 9.24
N TYR A 39 12.53 5.82 8.06
CA TYR A 39 12.51 4.85 6.97
C TYR A 39 13.39 3.63 7.24
N SER A 40 14.53 3.81 7.89
CA SER A 40 15.39 2.70 8.32
C SER A 40 14.68 1.84 9.37
N PHE A 41 14.04 2.47 10.36
CA PHE A 41 13.24 1.78 11.36
C PHE A 41 12.06 1.03 10.74
N SER A 42 11.35 1.66 9.79
CA SER A 42 10.28 1.01 9.03
C SER A 42 10.78 -0.21 8.25
N LEU A 43 11.89 -0.08 7.51
CA LEU A 43 12.53 -1.22 6.82
C LEU A 43 12.84 -2.35 7.80
N LEU A 44 13.42 -2.04 8.95
CA LEU A 44 13.74 -3.02 9.97
C LEU A 44 12.48 -3.74 10.48
N MET A 45 11.38 -3.03 10.67
CA MET A 45 10.10 -3.62 11.09
C MET A 45 9.44 -4.48 10.00
N ILE A 46 9.55 -4.07 8.73
CA ILE A 46 9.11 -4.89 7.59
C ILE A 46 9.90 -6.20 7.57
N LEU A 47 11.23 -6.11 7.64
CA LEU A 47 12.12 -7.27 7.65
C LEU A 47 11.85 -8.16 8.86
N TRP A 48 11.65 -7.56 10.03
CA TRP A 48 11.28 -8.30 11.25
C TRP A 48 9.97 -9.07 11.06
N SER A 49 8.93 -8.46 10.50
CA SER A 49 7.65 -9.14 10.25
C SER A 49 7.80 -10.37 9.35
N PHE A 50 8.63 -10.27 8.29
CA PHE A 50 8.92 -11.40 7.42
C PHE A 50 9.73 -12.47 8.15
N PHE A 51 10.83 -12.08 8.81
CA PHE A 51 11.66 -13.01 9.57
C PHE A 51 10.87 -13.73 10.65
N GLN A 52 10.01 -13.02 11.38
CA GLN A 52 9.14 -13.58 12.39
C GLN A 52 8.18 -14.62 11.82
N SER A 53 7.61 -14.38 10.63
CA SER A 53 6.70 -15.35 9.99
C SER A 53 7.44 -16.65 9.58
N PHE A 54 8.73 -16.58 9.28
CA PHE A 54 9.56 -17.77 9.01
C PHE A 54 10.07 -18.45 10.29
N ALA A 55 10.52 -17.69 11.28
CA ALA A 55 11.14 -18.21 12.50
C ALA A 55 10.12 -18.69 13.53
N ALA A 56 8.94 -18.06 13.58
CA ALA A 56 7.88 -18.36 14.54
C ALA A 56 6.63 -18.83 13.78
N THR A 57 6.54 -20.13 13.53
CA THR A 57 5.44 -20.76 12.78
C THR A 57 4.06 -20.51 13.39
N TYR A 58 3.98 -20.30 14.71
CA TYR A 58 2.73 -19.94 15.38
C TYR A 58 2.17 -18.57 14.94
N THR A 59 2.98 -17.71 14.33
CA THR A 59 2.52 -16.41 13.81
C THR A 59 1.92 -16.50 12.40
N ASN A 60 1.90 -17.70 11.82
CA ASN A 60 1.26 -17.96 10.54
C ASN A 60 -0.25 -18.04 10.70
N TYR A 61 -0.95 -17.67 9.63
CA TYR A 61 -2.40 -17.75 9.59
C TYR A 61 -2.85 -19.21 9.65
N HIS A 62 -3.78 -19.49 10.55
CA HIS A 62 -4.52 -20.75 10.61
C HIS A 62 -6.02 -20.46 10.59
N PRO A 63 -6.81 -21.14 9.74
CA PRO A 63 -8.24 -20.90 9.64
C PRO A 63 -8.98 -21.36 10.89
N ASP A 64 -8.52 -22.44 11.53
CA ASP A 64 -9.20 -23.00 12.68
C ASP A 64 -9.00 -22.13 13.93
N PRO A 65 -10.07 -21.89 14.71
CA PRO A 65 -9.95 -21.24 16.00
C PRO A 65 -9.23 -22.14 17.00
N GLY A 66 -8.40 -21.55 17.86
CA GLY A 66 -7.58 -22.29 18.82
C GLY A 66 -6.26 -22.83 18.25
N VAL A 67 -5.86 -22.41 17.05
CA VAL A 67 -4.56 -22.75 16.44
C VAL A 67 -3.82 -21.50 16.02
N GLY A 68 -2.52 -21.47 16.30
CA GLY A 68 -1.63 -20.35 16.03
C GLY A 68 -1.83 -19.19 17.00
N LEU A 69 -1.43 -18.00 16.55
CA LEU A 69 -1.56 -16.76 17.27
C LEU A 69 -2.98 -16.19 17.11
N GLU A 70 -3.65 -15.93 18.23
CA GLU A 70 -4.97 -15.30 18.24
C GLU A 70 -5.05 -14.10 19.15
N PHE A 71 -5.76 -13.07 18.69
CA PHE A 71 -6.06 -11.88 19.45
C PHE A 71 -7.55 -11.82 19.81
N GLY A 72 -7.83 -11.53 21.08
CA GLY A 72 -9.17 -11.53 21.65
C GLY A 72 -9.17 -10.96 23.07
N PHE A 73 -10.35 -10.91 23.70
CA PHE A 73 -10.47 -10.53 25.11
C PHE A 73 -10.08 -11.70 26.01
N LEU A 74 -9.70 -11.42 27.26
CA LEU A 74 -9.42 -12.49 28.22
C LEU A 74 -10.72 -13.20 28.61
N PRO A 75 -10.70 -14.53 28.80
CA PRO A 75 -11.86 -15.28 29.25
C PRO A 75 -12.36 -14.76 30.60
N SER A 76 -13.68 -14.77 30.76
CA SER A 76 -14.38 -14.24 31.92
C SER A 76 -14.25 -15.13 33.17
N ASP A 77 -13.05 -15.25 33.73
CA ASP A 77 -12.89 -15.85 35.06
C ASP A 77 -13.13 -14.80 36.18
N ASN A 78 -12.96 -13.49 35.88
CA ASN A 78 -13.10 -12.37 36.83
C ASN A 78 -13.99 -11.20 36.33
N GLY A 79 -14.91 -11.43 35.38
CA GLY A 79 -15.88 -10.41 34.93
C GLY A 79 -15.37 -9.36 33.93
N THR A 80 -14.18 -9.56 33.33
CA THR A 80 -13.61 -8.67 32.29
C THR A 80 -13.78 -9.20 30.86
N GLY A 81 -14.27 -10.44 30.69
CA GLY A 81 -14.53 -11.04 29.38
C GLY A 81 -15.88 -10.63 28.81
N THR A 82 -16.10 -10.90 27.53
CA THR A 82 -17.37 -10.57 26.84
C THR A 82 -18.45 -11.63 27.05
N GLY A 83 -18.08 -12.84 27.45
CA GLY A 83 -19.00 -13.98 27.55
C GLY A 83 -19.31 -14.64 26.20
N ASP A 84 -18.72 -14.16 25.09
CA ASP A 84 -18.86 -14.73 23.76
C ASP A 84 -17.56 -15.41 23.32
N VAL A 85 -17.64 -16.71 23.02
CA VAL A 85 -16.51 -17.57 22.60
C VAL A 85 -15.83 -17.07 21.32
N LYS A 86 -16.53 -16.26 20.51
CA LYS A 86 -15.99 -15.63 19.30
C LYS A 86 -14.98 -14.52 19.62
N PHE A 87 -15.14 -13.88 20.76
CA PHE A 87 -14.36 -12.72 21.18
C PHE A 87 -13.39 -13.03 22.31
N ASP A 88 -13.77 -13.92 23.21
CA ASP A 88 -12.95 -14.33 24.34
C ASP A 88 -11.95 -15.42 23.92
N LEU A 89 -10.69 -15.23 24.31
CA LEU A 89 -9.61 -16.20 24.15
C LEU A 89 -9.89 -17.39 25.07
N GLY A 90 -9.45 -18.58 24.65
CA GLY A 90 -9.53 -19.76 25.52
C GLY A 90 -8.62 -19.62 26.75
N SER A 91 -9.00 -20.24 27.87
CA SER A 91 -8.10 -20.42 29.02
C SER A 91 -6.90 -21.28 28.59
N TRP A 92 -5.71 -20.95 29.11
CA TRP A 92 -4.40 -21.44 28.66
C TRP A 92 -4.14 -22.96 28.81
N SER A 93 -5.16 -23.80 29.08
CA SER A 93 -4.94 -25.24 29.34
C SER A 93 -5.75 -26.26 28.53
N ILE A 94 -6.50 -25.89 27.48
CA ILE A 94 -7.07 -26.88 26.52
C ILE A 94 -6.80 -26.47 25.06
N ALA A 95 -5.60 -25.95 24.80
CA ALA A 95 -5.04 -25.93 23.47
C ALA A 95 -3.54 -26.14 23.65
N GLY A 96 -3.03 -27.25 23.10
CA GLY A 96 -1.66 -27.70 23.31
C GLY A 96 -0.60 -26.72 22.77
N PRO A 97 0.65 -27.15 22.52
CA PRO A 97 1.78 -26.30 22.12
C PRO A 97 1.61 -25.53 20.77
N ARG A 98 0.41 -25.53 20.20
CA ARG A 98 0.04 -24.91 18.92
C ARG A 98 -0.79 -23.62 19.08
N TYR A 99 -1.26 -23.25 20.27
CA TYR A 99 -2.10 -22.06 20.50
C TYR A 99 -1.39 -20.96 21.29
N HIS A 100 -1.49 -19.72 20.82
CA HIS A 100 -0.89 -18.56 21.47
C HIS A 100 -1.91 -17.44 21.63
N ALA A 101 -2.30 -17.17 22.87
CA ALA A 101 -3.22 -16.09 23.24
C ALA A 101 -2.49 -14.74 23.33
N PHE A 102 -2.81 -13.82 22.41
CA PHE A 102 -2.30 -12.45 22.38
C PHE A 102 -3.38 -11.50 22.87
N TYR A 103 -3.19 -10.88 24.02
CA TYR A 103 -4.16 -9.94 24.61
C TYR A 103 -3.51 -8.69 25.20
N ARG A 104 -2.18 -8.69 25.33
CA ARG A 104 -1.38 -7.59 25.87
C ARG A 104 -0.07 -7.48 25.09
N PRO A 105 0.53 -6.29 25.00
CA PRO A 105 1.82 -6.15 24.34
C PRO A 105 2.89 -6.84 25.19
N THR A 106 3.63 -7.79 24.60
CA THR A 106 4.71 -8.50 25.28
C THR A 106 5.92 -8.63 24.37
N TRP A 107 7.11 -8.70 24.96
CA TRP A 107 8.34 -8.91 24.20
C TRP A 107 8.43 -10.31 23.57
N ILE A 108 7.65 -11.28 24.08
CA ILE A 108 7.59 -12.66 23.59
C ILE A 108 7.22 -12.71 22.10
N TYR A 109 6.30 -11.84 21.68
CA TYR A 109 5.82 -11.75 20.31
C TYR A 109 6.62 -10.79 19.43
N GLY A 110 7.71 -10.23 19.95
CA GLY A 110 8.56 -9.30 19.22
C GLY A 110 7.98 -7.88 19.05
N PRO A 111 8.83 -6.92 18.64
CA PRO A 111 8.47 -5.51 18.60
C PRO A 111 7.37 -5.20 17.58
N PHE A 112 7.34 -5.89 16.43
CA PHE A 112 6.35 -5.62 15.39
C PHE A 112 4.92 -5.90 15.88
N LEU A 113 4.67 -7.10 16.43
CA LEU A 113 3.35 -7.46 16.96
C LEU A 113 2.95 -6.56 18.13
N SER A 114 3.87 -6.28 19.04
CA SER A 114 3.55 -5.57 20.27
C SER A 114 3.42 -4.06 20.12
N TRP A 115 4.20 -3.42 19.24
CA TRP A 115 4.15 -1.97 19.07
C TRP A 115 3.20 -1.52 17.96
N PHE A 116 3.07 -2.30 16.89
CA PHE A 116 2.31 -1.89 15.71
C PHE A 116 0.99 -2.64 15.55
N VAL A 117 1.01 -3.98 15.69
CA VAL A 117 -0.19 -4.80 15.48
C VAL A 117 -1.15 -4.70 16.67
N TYR A 118 -0.65 -4.79 17.89
CA TYR A 118 -1.43 -4.72 19.12
C TYR A 118 -2.37 -3.52 19.21
N PRO A 119 -1.92 -2.25 19.08
CA PRO A 119 -2.82 -1.11 19.24
C PRO A 119 -3.94 -1.11 18.20
N VAL A 120 -3.64 -1.50 16.96
CA VAL A 120 -4.64 -1.57 15.90
C VAL A 120 -5.60 -2.75 16.14
N ALA A 121 -5.09 -3.92 16.54
CA ALA A 121 -5.89 -5.09 16.88
C ALA A 121 -6.84 -4.78 18.05
N TYR A 122 -6.35 -4.08 19.08
CA TYR A 122 -7.15 -3.65 20.23
C TYR A 122 -8.31 -2.75 19.78
N VAL A 123 -8.04 -1.71 19.00
CA VAL A 123 -9.11 -0.84 18.46
C VAL A 123 -10.07 -1.64 17.58
N PHE A 124 -9.56 -2.54 16.75
CA PHE A 124 -10.38 -3.37 15.87
C PHE A 124 -11.32 -4.31 16.62
N MET A 125 -10.81 -4.98 17.65
CA MET A 125 -11.62 -5.85 18.51
C MET A 125 -12.72 -5.09 19.23
N ASN A 126 -12.41 -3.90 19.76
CA ASN A 126 -13.41 -3.05 20.41
C ASN A 126 -14.48 -2.56 19.42
N LEU A 127 -14.10 -2.21 18.19
CA LEU A 127 -15.06 -1.88 17.13
C LEU A 127 -15.94 -3.08 16.78
N MET A 128 -15.36 -4.26 16.59
CA MET A 128 -16.12 -5.47 16.29
C MET A 128 -17.09 -5.80 17.42
N TRP A 129 -16.66 -5.68 18.67
CA TRP A 129 -17.52 -5.87 19.83
C TRP A 129 -18.65 -4.84 19.88
N PHE A 130 -18.37 -3.57 19.58
CA PHE A 130 -19.39 -2.53 19.50
C PHE A 130 -20.46 -2.86 18.44
N PHE A 131 -20.05 -3.22 17.21
CA PHE A 131 -20.99 -3.56 16.14
C PHE A 131 -21.70 -4.90 16.34
N HIS A 132 -21.08 -5.83 17.05
CA HIS A 132 -21.69 -7.13 17.38
C HIS A 132 -22.92 -7.01 18.28
N LYS A 133 -23.04 -5.93 19.05
CA LYS A 133 -24.22 -5.67 19.91
C LYS A 133 -25.50 -5.39 19.11
N PHE A 134 -25.39 -5.09 17.81
CA PHE A 134 -26.55 -4.87 16.94
C PHE A 134 -26.96 -6.19 16.28
N PRO A 135 -28.18 -6.70 16.53
CA PRO A 135 -28.63 -8.02 16.04
C PRO A 135 -28.51 -8.18 14.52
N GLU A 136 -28.96 -7.20 13.74
CA GLU A 136 -28.94 -7.22 12.27
C GLU A 136 -27.52 -7.38 11.69
N LEU A 137 -26.53 -6.76 12.35
CA LEU A 137 -25.13 -6.82 11.96
C LEU A 137 -24.48 -8.13 12.41
N LYS A 138 -24.90 -8.66 13.56
CA LYS A 138 -24.41 -9.92 14.12
C LYS A 138 -24.84 -11.12 13.28
N GLU A 139 -26.11 -11.20 12.92
CA GLU A 139 -26.69 -12.33 12.18
C GLU A 139 -26.03 -12.50 10.81
N ASN A 140 -25.69 -11.39 10.16
CA ASN A 140 -25.10 -11.39 8.82
C ASN A 140 -23.57 -11.29 8.80
N GLY A 141 -22.90 -11.30 9.97
CA GLY A 141 -21.44 -11.14 10.04
C GLY A 141 -20.92 -9.76 9.59
N LEU A 142 -21.81 -8.77 9.38
CA LEU A 142 -21.46 -7.44 8.88
C LEU A 142 -20.66 -6.60 9.89
N TYR A 143 -20.74 -6.92 11.18
CA TYR A 143 -19.96 -6.24 12.23
C TYR A 143 -18.45 -6.24 11.94
N VAL A 144 -17.92 -7.31 11.33
CA VAL A 144 -16.51 -7.40 10.91
C VAL A 144 -16.23 -6.41 9.79
N ILE A 145 -17.12 -6.32 8.80
CA ILE A 145 -16.96 -5.43 7.64
C ILE A 145 -16.99 -3.96 8.02
N PHE A 146 -17.94 -3.54 8.86
CA PHE A 146 -18.01 -2.15 9.33
C PHE A 146 -16.77 -1.77 10.14
N SER A 147 -16.33 -2.66 11.04
CA SER A 147 -15.10 -2.46 11.80
C SER A 147 -13.88 -2.32 10.89
N MET A 148 -13.83 -3.16 9.85
CA MET A 148 -12.73 -3.18 8.89
C MET A 148 -12.71 -1.88 8.08
N LEU A 149 -13.86 -1.43 7.57
CA LEU A 149 -14.00 -0.19 6.83
C LEU A 149 -13.53 1.02 7.64
N ILE A 150 -13.87 1.09 8.93
CA ILE A 150 -13.47 2.20 9.81
C ILE A 150 -11.96 2.23 10.00
N ILE A 151 -11.34 1.09 10.32
CA ILE A 151 -9.89 1.03 10.47
C ILE A 151 -9.18 1.32 9.16
N MET A 152 -9.66 0.77 8.06
CA MET A 152 -9.08 1.03 6.75
C MET A 152 -9.18 2.51 6.38
N PHE A 153 -10.32 3.15 6.63
CA PHE A 153 -10.50 4.57 6.41
C PHE A 153 -9.47 5.38 7.23
N PHE A 154 -9.29 5.08 8.51
CA PHE A 154 -8.31 5.75 9.36
C PHE A 154 -6.87 5.56 8.87
N MET A 155 -6.47 4.32 8.57
CA MET A 155 -5.12 4.01 8.07
C MET A 155 -4.87 4.66 6.70
N ARG A 156 -5.88 4.71 5.84
CA ARG A 156 -5.82 5.38 4.53
C ARG A 156 -5.75 6.90 4.66
N PHE A 157 -6.46 7.47 5.63
CA PHE A 157 -6.39 8.88 5.93
C PHE A 157 -4.96 9.30 6.35
N VAL A 158 -4.32 8.54 7.24
CA VAL A 158 -2.94 8.79 7.68
C VAL A 158 -1.94 8.72 6.51
N THR A 159 -2.12 7.76 5.60
CA THR A 159 -1.23 7.55 4.44
C THR A 159 -1.55 8.44 3.23
N PHE A 160 -2.71 9.11 3.23
CA PHE A 160 -3.18 9.93 2.11
C PHE A 160 -2.19 11.03 1.74
N TRP A 161 -1.72 11.80 2.72
CA TRP A 161 -0.82 12.94 2.48
C TRP A 161 0.50 12.52 1.85
N THR A 162 1.07 11.43 2.36
CA THR A 162 2.28 10.81 1.80
C THR A 162 2.04 10.36 0.37
N THR A 163 0.90 9.71 0.11
CA THR A 163 0.56 9.21 -1.22
C THR A 163 0.42 10.35 -2.21
N LEU A 164 -0.30 11.44 -1.84
CA LEU A 164 -0.43 12.64 -2.66
C LEU A 164 0.94 13.22 -3.04
N ARG A 165 1.84 13.36 -2.06
CA ARG A 165 3.20 13.84 -2.29
C ARG A 165 3.98 12.92 -3.22
N SER A 166 3.88 11.60 -3.03
CA SER A 166 4.51 10.61 -3.91
C SER A 166 3.95 10.68 -5.33
N SER A 167 2.64 10.82 -5.51
CA SER A 167 1.99 10.95 -6.81
C SER A 167 2.45 12.21 -7.57
N ILE A 168 2.63 13.34 -6.89
CA ILE A 168 3.21 14.56 -7.49
C ILE A 168 4.63 14.30 -8.00
N TYR A 169 5.47 13.59 -7.22
CA TYR A 169 6.82 13.24 -7.65
C TYR A 169 6.83 12.26 -8.83
N GLN A 170 5.93 11.28 -8.83
CA GLN A 170 5.78 10.34 -9.95
C GLN A 170 5.39 11.07 -11.24
N GLU A 171 4.52 12.07 -11.16
CA GLU A 171 4.16 12.89 -12.31
C GLU A 171 5.34 13.71 -12.84
N LYS A 172 6.15 14.29 -11.94
CA LYS A 172 7.40 14.96 -12.34
C LYS A 172 8.34 13.99 -13.04
N GLN A 173 8.54 12.78 -12.49
CA GLN A 173 9.39 11.76 -13.10
C GLN A 173 8.88 11.35 -14.49
N LEU A 174 7.56 11.21 -14.65
CA LEU A 174 6.92 10.81 -15.90
C LEU A 174 7.23 11.80 -17.04
N LEU A 175 7.25 13.10 -16.77
CA LEU A 175 7.60 14.13 -17.76
C LEU A 175 9.03 13.98 -18.29
N HIS A 176 9.94 13.47 -17.48
CA HIS A 176 11.35 13.26 -17.84
C HIS A 176 11.63 11.85 -18.36
N GLN A 177 10.64 10.95 -18.36
CA GLN A 177 10.83 9.54 -18.70
C GLN A 177 11.36 9.36 -20.13
N SER A 178 10.90 10.17 -21.10
CA SER A 178 11.37 10.09 -22.49
C SER A 178 12.85 10.42 -22.65
N ALA A 179 13.35 11.43 -21.94
CA ALA A 179 14.75 11.80 -21.95
C ALA A 179 15.63 10.76 -21.24
N ILE A 180 15.13 10.18 -20.15
CA ILE A 180 15.79 9.08 -19.43
C ILE A 180 15.89 7.83 -20.32
N ASP A 181 14.84 7.53 -21.07
CA ASP A 181 14.83 6.43 -22.03
C ASP A 181 15.80 6.69 -23.19
N ALA A 182 15.85 7.92 -23.72
CA ALA A 182 16.80 8.28 -24.78
C ALA A 182 18.27 8.11 -24.34
N ILE A 183 18.60 8.51 -23.10
CA ILE A 183 19.94 8.27 -22.51
C ILE A 183 20.18 6.77 -22.40
N SER A 184 19.19 5.99 -21.98
CA SER A 184 19.34 4.54 -21.84
C SER A 184 19.59 3.85 -23.20
N SER A 185 18.81 4.22 -24.22
CA SER A 185 18.90 3.67 -25.57
C SER A 185 20.23 3.96 -26.28
N LYS A 186 20.92 5.06 -25.94
CA LYS A 186 22.29 5.36 -26.41
C LYS A 186 23.29 4.26 -26.02
N TYR A 187 23.09 3.62 -24.86
CA TYR A 187 24.01 2.61 -24.32
C TYR A 187 23.51 1.17 -24.48
N ASP A 188 22.26 0.95 -24.86
CA ASP A 188 21.64 -0.39 -24.91
C ASP A 188 22.38 -1.37 -25.84
N LYS A 189 23.06 -0.88 -26.88
CA LYS A 189 23.87 -1.71 -27.80
C LYS A 189 25.18 -2.22 -27.18
N TYR A 190 25.70 -1.52 -26.16
CA TYR A 190 27.00 -1.79 -25.52
C TYR A 190 26.85 -2.35 -24.10
N ASP A 191 25.62 -2.35 -23.58
CA ASP A 191 25.30 -2.69 -22.18
C ASP A 191 25.59 -4.16 -21.84
N ILE A 192 25.60 -5.07 -22.82
CA ILE A 192 25.76 -6.52 -22.57
C ILE A 192 27.24 -6.91 -22.47
N THR A 193 28.10 -6.28 -23.28
CA THR A 193 29.51 -6.66 -23.46
C THR A 193 30.50 -5.79 -22.70
N ASP A 194 30.20 -4.50 -22.48
CA ASP A 194 31.16 -3.55 -21.92
C ASP A 194 30.75 -3.02 -20.52
N LYS A 195 31.56 -3.35 -19.51
CA LYS A 195 31.39 -2.85 -18.14
C LYS A 195 31.59 -1.33 -18.05
N GLN A 196 32.41 -0.74 -18.92
CA GLN A 196 32.62 0.71 -18.94
C GLN A 196 31.40 1.44 -19.47
N ALA A 197 30.71 0.89 -20.48
CA ALA A 197 29.48 1.44 -21.02
C ALA A 197 28.37 1.51 -19.94
N ARG A 198 28.22 0.47 -19.11
CA ARG A 198 27.31 0.48 -17.93
C ARG A 198 27.62 1.61 -16.96
N LEU A 199 28.89 1.79 -16.62
CA LEU A 199 29.30 2.84 -15.68
C LEU A 199 29.02 4.23 -16.26
N LYS A 200 29.33 4.46 -17.54
CA LYS A 200 29.02 5.72 -18.24
C LYS A 200 27.51 5.98 -18.28
N LYS A 201 26.69 4.97 -18.57
CA LYS A 201 25.22 5.05 -18.53
C LYS A 201 24.73 5.49 -17.15
N HIS A 202 25.22 4.88 -16.07
CA HIS A 202 24.85 5.27 -14.70
C HIS A 202 25.30 6.68 -14.33
N GLN A 203 26.48 7.11 -14.78
CA GLN A 203 26.98 8.47 -14.55
C GLN A 203 26.13 9.51 -15.29
N GLU A 204 25.81 9.30 -16.56
CA GLU A 204 24.99 10.22 -17.36
C GLU A 204 23.57 10.32 -16.80
N LEU A 205 22.97 9.19 -16.42
CA LEU A 205 21.66 9.18 -15.73
C LEU A 205 21.70 9.91 -14.39
N SER A 206 22.73 9.69 -13.56
CA SER A 206 22.89 10.37 -12.27
C SER A 206 23.07 11.89 -12.45
N ALA A 207 23.86 12.30 -13.45
CA ALA A 207 24.04 13.71 -13.80
C ALA A 207 22.73 14.34 -14.27
N TYR A 208 21.95 13.63 -15.09
CA TYR A 208 20.64 14.07 -15.54
C TYR A 208 19.67 14.24 -14.36
N TYR A 209 19.60 13.26 -13.45
CA TYR A 209 18.77 13.33 -12.25
C TYR A 209 19.15 14.51 -11.35
N LYS A 210 20.45 14.78 -11.17
CA LYS A 210 20.95 15.93 -10.42
C LYS A 210 20.57 17.26 -11.09
N LYS A 211 20.72 17.36 -12.41
CA LYS A 211 20.40 18.57 -13.18
C LYS A 211 18.92 18.95 -13.07
N HIS A 212 18.03 17.97 -13.12
CA HIS A 212 16.57 18.19 -13.08
C HIS A 212 15.94 18.05 -11.68
N ASN A 213 16.78 17.92 -10.64
CA ASN A 213 16.33 17.73 -9.25
C ASN A 213 15.30 16.58 -9.13
N LEU A 214 15.58 15.47 -9.81
CA LEU A 214 14.80 14.25 -9.77
C LEU A 214 15.36 13.36 -8.66
N LYS A 215 14.48 12.90 -7.77
CA LYS A 215 14.85 12.06 -6.63
C LYS A 215 14.38 10.63 -6.93
N PRO A 216 15.22 9.74 -7.46
CA PRO A 216 14.79 8.38 -7.80
C PRO A 216 14.27 7.61 -6.58
N LEU A 217 14.82 7.87 -5.39
CA LEU A 217 14.40 7.26 -4.13
C LEU A 217 13.09 7.83 -3.56
N ALA A 218 12.57 8.95 -4.07
CA ALA A 218 11.30 9.51 -3.58
C ALA A 218 10.10 8.61 -3.93
N ILE A 219 10.24 7.74 -4.94
CA ILE A 219 9.22 6.74 -5.28
C ILE A 219 9.19 5.63 -4.20
N LEU A 220 10.35 5.29 -3.62
CA LEU A 220 10.44 4.29 -2.55
C LEU A 220 9.88 4.77 -1.20
N GLU A 221 9.76 6.10 -1.00
CA GLU A 221 9.13 6.69 0.20
C GLU A 221 7.72 6.12 0.43
N ASN A 222 6.94 5.93 -0.64
CA ASN A 222 5.60 5.37 -0.57
C ASN A 222 5.61 3.90 -0.13
N PHE A 223 6.62 3.13 -0.55
CA PHE A 223 6.76 1.72 -0.15
C PHE A 223 7.07 1.58 1.35
N PHE A 224 8.00 2.39 1.88
CA PHE A 224 8.36 2.35 3.30
C PHE A 224 7.23 2.79 4.24
N ILE A 225 6.21 3.49 3.75
CA ILE A 225 5.08 3.93 4.56
C ILE A 225 3.89 2.99 4.38
N ASN A 226 3.57 2.57 3.16
CA ASN A 226 2.40 1.74 2.91
C ASN A 226 2.62 0.26 3.25
N THR A 227 3.83 -0.29 3.07
CA THR A 227 4.10 -1.70 3.34
C THR A 227 3.93 -2.07 4.82
N PRO A 228 4.46 -1.31 5.80
CA PRO A 228 4.20 -1.60 7.22
C PRO A 228 2.72 -1.52 7.56
N VAL A 229 2.02 -0.49 7.06
CA VAL A 229 0.56 -0.33 7.26
C VAL A 229 -0.19 -1.55 6.74
N PHE A 230 0.18 -2.03 5.55
CA PHE A 230 -0.37 -3.26 4.99
C PHE A 230 -0.09 -4.47 5.90
N LEU A 231 1.16 -4.67 6.33
CA LEU A 231 1.54 -5.80 7.19
C LEU A 231 0.81 -5.78 8.54
N ILE A 232 0.58 -4.58 9.10
CA ILE A 232 -0.19 -4.41 10.33
C ILE A 232 -1.61 -4.91 10.13
N VAL A 233 -2.31 -4.38 9.12
CA VAL A 233 -3.71 -4.76 8.87
C VAL A 233 -3.82 -6.23 8.47
N PHE A 234 -2.90 -6.74 7.66
CA PHE A 234 -2.78 -8.16 7.35
C PHE A 234 -2.70 -9.00 8.62
N LYS A 235 -1.77 -8.67 9.54
CA LYS A 235 -1.64 -9.42 10.79
C LYS A 235 -2.91 -9.32 11.64
N VAL A 236 -3.48 -8.12 11.81
CA VAL A 236 -4.73 -7.91 12.54
C VAL A 236 -5.85 -8.82 12.03
N ILE A 237 -6.05 -8.88 10.72
CA ILE A 237 -7.09 -9.73 10.10
C ILE A 237 -6.83 -11.21 10.34
N THR A 238 -5.58 -11.64 10.24
CA THR A 238 -5.21 -13.06 10.41
C THR A 238 -5.25 -13.56 11.85
N ILE A 239 -5.07 -12.68 12.84
CA ILE A 239 -5.00 -13.08 14.26
C ILE A 239 -6.31 -12.85 15.02
N CYS A 240 -7.16 -11.91 14.59
CA CYS A 240 -8.36 -11.58 15.37
C CYS A 240 -9.35 -12.75 15.37
N ARG A 241 -9.64 -13.26 16.57
CA ARG A 241 -10.47 -14.44 16.78
C ARG A 241 -11.89 -14.32 16.18
N PRO A 242 -12.62 -13.18 16.28
CA PRO A 242 -13.97 -13.09 15.72
C PRO A 242 -14.04 -13.36 14.22
N ILE A 243 -12.98 -13.03 13.47
CA ILE A 243 -12.93 -13.24 12.01
C ILE A 243 -13.03 -14.72 11.67
N LYS A 244 -12.36 -15.59 12.45
CA LYS A 244 -12.35 -17.04 12.21
C LYS A 244 -13.72 -17.71 12.40
N PHE A 245 -14.61 -17.08 13.17
CA PHE A 245 -15.96 -17.58 13.46
C PHE A 245 -17.06 -16.94 12.62
N THR A 246 -16.72 -15.95 11.79
CA THR A 246 -17.73 -15.14 11.12
C THR A 246 -18.03 -15.70 9.73
N VAL A 247 -19.32 -16.00 9.50
CA VAL A 247 -19.86 -16.22 8.16
C VAL A 247 -20.53 -14.94 7.70
N LEU A 248 -20.01 -14.36 6.62
CA LEU A 248 -20.51 -13.13 6.03
C LEU A 248 -21.75 -13.42 5.17
N LEU A 249 -22.82 -12.66 5.41
CA LEU A 249 -24.13 -12.81 4.77
C LEU A 249 -24.68 -14.25 4.80
N ASN A 250 -24.25 -15.06 5.77
CA ASN A 250 -24.53 -16.51 5.84
C ASN A 250 -24.08 -17.33 4.62
N ILE A 251 -23.20 -16.77 3.79
CA ILE A 251 -22.76 -17.35 2.53
C ILE A 251 -21.23 -17.56 2.50
N TRP A 252 -20.46 -16.56 2.94
CA TRP A 252 -18.99 -16.59 2.84
C TRP A 252 -18.33 -16.70 4.20
N ASP A 253 -17.75 -17.87 4.48
CA ASP A 253 -16.91 -18.06 5.67
C ASP A 253 -15.61 -17.26 5.50
N LEU A 254 -15.36 -16.33 6.42
CA LEU A 254 -14.20 -15.44 6.38
C LEU A 254 -12.87 -16.17 6.61
N SER A 255 -12.92 -17.37 7.17
CA SER A 255 -11.74 -18.16 7.51
C SER A 255 -11.25 -19.03 6.35
N LYS A 256 -12.17 -19.53 5.52
CA LYS A 256 -11.87 -20.43 4.41
C LYS A 256 -11.08 -19.73 3.29
N THR A 257 -10.30 -20.51 2.54
CA THR A 257 -9.57 -20.06 1.35
C THR A 257 -10.37 -20.32 0.08
N PRO A 258 -10.68 -19.29 -0.75
CA PRO A 258 -11.55 -19.44 -1.93
C PRO A 258 -11.13 -20.57 -2.87
N LEU A 259 -9.83 -20.74 -3.13
CA LEU A 259 -9.32 -21.79 -4.00
C LEU A 259 -9.77 -23.18 -3.56
N THR A 260 -9.51 -23.55 -2.30
CA THR A 260 -9.82 -24.91 -1.79
C THR A 260 -11.32 -25.13 -1.78
N THR A 261 -12.12 -24.16 -1.32
CA THR A 261 -13.59 -24.27 -1.34
C THR A 261 -14.18 -24.42 -2.74
N ILE A 262 -13.59 -23.79 -3.76
CA ILE A 262 -14.07 -23.90 -5.15
C ILE A 262 -13.77 -25.30 -5.71
N PHE A 263 -12.61 -25.87 -5.41
CA PHE A 263 -12.19 -27.16 -5.95
C PHE A 263 -12.75 -28.36 -5.17
N ASP A 264 -12.91 -28.23 -3.85
CA ASP A 264 -13.33 -29.34 -2.98
C ASP A 264 -14.86 -29.53 -2.98
N ASP A 265 -15.64 -28.45 -3.03
CA ASP A 265 -17.11 -28.54 -3.01
C ASP A 265 -17.78 -27.47 -3.89
N PHE A 266 -17.65 -27.62 -5.21
CA PHE A 266 -18.15 -26.64 -6.18
C PHE A 266 -19.67 -26.43 -6.12
N LEU A 267 -20.44 -27.51 -5.98
CA LEU A 267 -21.90 -27.49 -6.14
C LEU A 267 -22.63 -26.90 -4.94
N ASN A 268 -22.12 -27.04 -3.71
CA ASN A 268 -22.77 -26.50 -2.53
C ASN A 268 -22.25 -25.11 -2.19
N GLU A 269 -20.97 -25.00 -1.87
CA GLU A 269 -20.36 -23.78 -1.33
C GLU A 269 -19.48 -23.05 -2.35
N GLY A 270 -18.76 -23.79 -3.20
CA GLY A 270 -17.69 -23.27 -4.04
C GLY A 270 -18.14 -22.25 -5.08
N TRP A 271 -19.31 -22.40 -5.68
CA TRP A 271 -19.85 -21.42 -6.63
C TRP A 271 -20.02 -20.03 -6.00
N MET A 272 -20.34 -19.96 -4.71
CA MET A 272 -20.51 -18.70 -3.98
C MET A 272 -19.17 -17.96 -3.84
N TYR A 273 -18.07 -18.69 -3.63
CA TYR A 273 -16.71 -18.13 -3.61
C TYR A 273 -16.23 -17.74 -5.01
N LEU A 274 -16.70 -18.41 -6.07
CA LEU A 274 -16.41 -18.01 -7.44
C LEU A 274 -17.02 -16.63 -7.75
N VAL A 275 -18.28 -16.40 -7.34
CA VAL A 275 -18.94 -15.09 -7.47
C VAL A 275 -18.18 -14.01 -6.70
N LEU A 276 -17.71 -14.32 -5.47
CA LEU A 276 -16.88 -13.41 -4.70
C LEU A 276 -15.60 -13.04 -5.48
N CYS A 277 -14.87 -14.02 -6.00
CA CYS A 277 -13.67 -13.78 -6.82
C CYS A 277 -13.98 -12.93 -8.07
N LEU A 278 -15.13 -13.16 -8.72
CA LEU A 278 -15.56 -12.39 -9.89
C LEU A 278 -15.81 -10.91 -9.57
N ILE A 279 -16.08 -10.55 -8.31
CA ILE A 279 -16.22 -9.15 -7.88
C ILE A 279 -14.85 -8.56 -7.48
N ILE A 280 -14.05 -9.34 -6.74
CA ILE A 280 -12.79 -8.86 -6.14
C ILE A 280 -11.70 -8.68 -7.19
N ILE A 281 -11.58 -9.60 -8.15
CA ILE A 281 -10.52 -9.59 -9.17
C ILE A 281 -10.63 -8.36 -10.09
N PRO A 282 -11.79 -8.05 -10.70
CA PRO A 282 -11.94 -6.84 -11.51
C PRO A 282 -11.68 -5.58 -10.70
N THR A 283 -12.18 -5.50 -9.45
CA THR A 283 -11.97 -4.33 -8.59
C THR A 283 -10.49 -4.10 -8.30
N ASN A 284 -9.74 -5.16 -7.99
CA ASN A 284 -8.29 -5.11 -7.82
C ASN A 284 -7.56 -4.68 -9.11
N PHE A 285 -7.98 -5.23 -10.25
CA PHE A 285 -7.42 -4.86 -11.54
C PHE A 285 -7.64 -3.37 -11.86
N PHE A 286 -8.88 -2.89 -11.70
CA PHE A 286 -9.21 -1.48 -11.88
C PHE A 286 -8.39 -0.59 -10.96
N SER A 287 -8.31 -0.92 -9.67
CA SER A 287 -7.49 -0.18 -8.69
C SER A 287 -6.03 0.01 -9.12
N GLN A 288 -5.40 -1.03 -9.69
CA GLN A 288 -4.03 -0.95 -10.17
C GLN A 288 -3.91 -0.08 -11.43
N LYS A 289 -4.91 -0.12 -12.32
CA LYS A 289 -4.89 0.62 -13.59
C LYS A 289 -5.35 2.07 -13.47
N THR A 290 -6.18 2.41 -12.48
CA THR A 290 -6.71 3.76 -12.28
C THR A 290 -5.60 4.81 -12.22
N SER A 291 -4.53 4.59 -11.43
CA SER A 291 -3.42 5.55 -11.34
C SER A 291 -2.73 5.81 -12.70
N ILE A 292 -2.54 4.75 -13.49
CA ILE A 292 -1.92 4.83 -14.82
C ILE A 292 -2.84 5.55 -15.79
N TRP A 293 -4.12 5.17 -15.85
CA TRP A 293 -5.09 5.76 -16.77
C TRP A 293 -5.31 7.24 -16.49
N LEU A 294 -5.46 7.62 -15.22
CA LEU A 294 -5.59 9.03 -14.82
C LEU A 294 -4.32 9.82 -15.12
N SER A 295 -3.14 9.23 -14.96
CA SER A 295 -1.87 9.86 -15.33
C SER A 295 -1.75 10.09 -16.84
N GLN A 296 -2.10 9.08 -17.64
CA GLN A 296 -2.13 9.17 -19.11
C GLN A 296 -3.15 10.19 -19.61
N ALA A 297 -4.30 10.31 -18.94
CA ALA A 297 -5.32 11.31 -19.28
C ALA A 297 -4.81 12.76 -19.11
N ARG A 298 -3.90 13.00 -18.15
CA ARG A 298 -3.30 14.35 -17.93
C ARG A 298 -2.23 14.72 -18.95
N HIS A 299 -1.58 13.72 -19.56
CA HIS A 299 -0.42 13.89 -20.45
C HIS A 299 -0.60 13.09 -21.77
N PRO A 300 -1.59 13.46 -22.61
CA PRO A 300 -1.86 12.73 -23.85
C PRO A 300 -0.69 12.76 -24.84
N SER A 301 0.17 13.79 -24.79
CA SER A 301 1.37 13.91 -25.62
C SER A 301 2.44 12.85 -25.30
N LEU A 302 2.46 12.32 -24.07
CA LEU A 302 3.38 11.25 -23.67
C LEU A 302 2.92 9.87 -24.15
N LYS A 303 1.67 9.74 -24.61
CA LYS A 303 1.05 8.49 -25.08
C LYS A 303 1.56 8.07 -26.48
N LYS A 304 2.16 9.00 -27.23
CA LYS A 304 2.43 8.86 -28.67
C LYS A 304 3.88 8.47 -29.03
N ASN A 305 4.78 8.37 -28.05
CA ASN A 305 6.13 7.89 -28.33
C ASN A 305 6.12 6.36 -28.40
N ILE A 306 6.43 5.84 -29.58
CA ILE A 306 6.66 4.41 -29.82
C ILE A 306 7.71 3.97 -28.80
N VAL A 307 7.28 3.21 -27.81
CA VAL A 307 8.17 2.70 -26.78
C VAL A 307 9.01 1.62 -27.44
N ASP A 308 10.27 1.94 -27.69
CA ASP A 308 11.24 1.00 -28.24
C ASP A 308 11.24 -0.26 -27.35
N LYS A 309 11.16 -1.47 -27.92
CA LYS A 309 11.01 -2.72 -27.13
C LYS A 309 12.17 -2.95 -26.15
N ASN A 310 13.31 -2.31 -26.41
CA ASN A 310 14.49 -2.38 -25.56
C ASN A 310 14.55 -1.30 -24.46
N SER A 311 13.69 -0.28 -24.55
CA SER A 311 13.65 0.82 -23.58
C SER A 311 13.36 0.34 -22.16
N GLN A 312 13.88 1.08 -21.18
CA GLN A 312 13.64 0.81 -19.77
C GLN A 312 12.15 0.91 -19.42
N THR A 313 11.42 1.83 -20.06
CA THR A 313 9.97 1.95 -19.92
C THR A 313 9.21 0.70 -20.37
N TYR A 314 9.57 0.08 -21.51
CA TYR A 314 8.93 -1.17 -21.95
C TYR A 314 9.13 -2.30 -20.93
N LYS A 315 10.36 -2.46 -20.44
CA LYS A 315 10.70 -3.46 -19.43
C LYS A 315 9.91 -3.25 -18.15
N MET A 316 9.79 -2.00 -17.69
CA MET A 316 9.00 -1.62 -16.52
C MET A 316 7.51 -1.93 -16.71
N GLN A 317 6.94 -1.61 -17.87
CA GLN A 317 5.54 -1.93 -18.18
C GLN A 317 5.28 -3.44 -18.24
N ARG A 318 6.24 -4.23 -18.76
CA ARG A 318 6.14 -5.70 -18.77
C ARG A 318 6.15 -6.28 -17.36
N ILE A 319 7.09 -5.84 -16.52
CA ILE A 319 7.15 -6.22 -15.10
C ILE A 319 5.83 -5.86 -14.41
N GLN A 320 5.30 -4.66 -14.64
CA GLN A 320 4.03 -4.24 -14.05
C GLN A 320 2.85 -5.12 -14.51
N LYS A 321 2.78 -5.51 -15.79
CA LYS A 321 1.74 -6.43 -16.28
C LYS A 321 1.83 -7.81 -15.62
N VAL A 322 3.04 -8.35 -15.51
CA VAL A 322 3.30 -9.63 -14.83
C VAL A 322 2.92 -9.54 -13.36
N MET A 323 3.32 -8.48 -12.66
CA MET A 323 2.98 -8.28 -11.25
C MET A 323 1.47 -8.14 -11.04
N THR A 324 0.77 -7.39 -11.90
CA THR A 324 -0.70 -7.32 -11.86
C THR A 324 -1.31 -8.71 -12.00
N PHE A 325 -0.88 -9.52 -12.96
CA PHE A 325 -1.39 -10.88 -13.13
C PHE A 325 -1.14 -11.75 -11.89
N VAL A 326 0.07 -11.71 -11.34
CA VAL A 326 0.45 -12.44 -10.13
C VAL A 326 -0.44 -12.03 -8.94
N PHE A 327 -0.66 -10.73 -8.71
CA PHE A 327 -1.52 -10.27 -7.61
C PHE A 327 -2.99 -10.68 -7.78
N LEU A 328 -3.51 -10.73 -9.01
CA LEU A 328 -4.86 -11.25 -9.26
C LEU A 328 -4.95 -12.74 -8.93
N LEU A 329 -3.93 -13.52 -9.30
CA LEU A 329 -3.84 -14.94 -8.97
C LEU A 329 -3.73 -15.19 -7.45
N PHE A 330 -2.96 -14.36 -6.73
CA PHE A 330 -2.82 -14.45 -5.27
C PHE A 330 -4.14 -14.30 -4.50
N THR A 331 -5.14 -13.64 -5.08
CA THR A 331 -6.46 -13.45 -4.44
C THR A 331 -7.15 -14.80 -4.16
N PHE A 332 -6.89 -15.83 -4.98
CA PHE A 332 -7.46 -17.16 -4.77
C PHE A 332 -6.81 -17.92 -3.60
N PHE A 333 -5.52 -17.68 -3.34
CA PHE A 333 -4.74 -18.40 -2.33
C PHE A 333 -4.87 -17.82 -0.92
N TRP A 334 -5.47 -16.64 -0.79
CA TRP A 334 -5.64 -15.97 0.50
C TRP A 334 -6.92 -16.39 1.21
N SER A 335 -7.01 -16.13 2.51
CA SER A 335 -8.28 -16.30 3.23
C SER A 335 -9.34 -15.35 2.68
N THR A 336 -10.61 -15.73 2.80
CA THR A 336 -11.75 -14.94 2.34
C THR A 336 -11.81 -13.57 3.03
N SER A 337 -11.52 -13.52 4.33
CA SER A 337 -11.34 -12.27 5.09
C SER A 337 -10.31 -11.34 4.46
N LEU A 338 -9.18 -11.89 4.01
CA LEU A 338 -8.13 -11.11 3.36
C LEU A 338 -8.52 -10.72 1.94
N ALA A 339 -9.22 -11.57 1.18
CA ALA A 339 -9.75 -11.18 -0.13
C ALA A 339 -10.68 -9.96 -0.01
N ILE A 340 -11.59 -9.97 0.97
CA ILE A 340 -12.52 -8.86 1.24
C ILE A 340 -11.78 -7.59 1.69
N TYR A 341 -10.75 -7.73 2.52
CA TYR A 341 -9.85 -6.61 2.83
C TYR A 341 -9.30 -5.97 1.56
N TYR A 342 -8.75 -6.78 0.66
CA TYR A 342 -8.15 -6.30 -0.57
C TYR A 342 -9.18 -5.63 -1.49
N PHE A 343 -10.40 -6.15 -1.54
CA PHE A 343 -11.51 -5.51 -2.24
C PHE A 343 -11.76 -4.09 -1.76
N PHE A 344 -12.01 -3.90 -0.46
CA PHE A 344 -12.23 -2.56 0.08
C PHE A 344 -11.00 -1.68 -0.09
N ASN A 345 -9.81 -2.25 0.06
CA ASN A 345 -8.54 -1.55 -0.09
C ASN A 345 -8.37 -1.02 -1.53
N SER A 346 -8.82 -1.79 -2.51
CA SER A 346 -8.88 -1.39 -3.91
C SER A 346 -9.91 -0.31 -4.16
N VAL A 347 -11.12 -0.40 -3.59
CA VAL A 347 -12.13 0.65 -3.68
C VAL A 347 -11.59 1.98 -3.12
N PHE A 348 -10.99 1.96 -1.92
CA PHE A 348 -10.34 3.14 -1.35
C PHE A 348 -9.20 3.67 -2.23
N THR A 349 -8.41 2.80 -2.85
CA THR A 349 -7.32 3.21 -3.74
C THR A 349 -7.85 3.87 -5.01
N ILE A 350 -8.94 3.37 -5.60
CA ILE A 350 -9.61 3.99 -6.74
C ILE A 350 -10.07 5.39 -6.36
N PHE A 351 -10.80 5.51 -5.25
CA PHE A 351 -11.32 6.79 -4.76
C PHE A 351 -10.19 7.79 -4.44
N GLN A 352 -9.15 7.34 -3.74
CA GLN A 352 -7.96 8.12 -3.43
C GLN A 352 -7.26 8.64 -4.70
N ASN A 353 -7.08 7.78 -5.72
CA ASN A 353 -6.46 8.17 -6.98
C ASN A 353 -7.32 9.19 -7.75
N LEU A 354 -8.65 9.07 -7.70
CA LEU A 354 -9.57 10.06 -8.29
C LEU A 354 -9.44 11.41 -7.60
N ILE A 355 -9.41 11.46 -6.26
CA ILE A 355 -9.18 12.71 -5.51
C ILE A 355 -7.84 13.33 -5.90
N ILE A 356 -6.76 12.54 -5.89
CA ILE A 356 -5.42 13.02 -6.26
C ILE A 356 -5.42 13.58 -7.69
N HIS A 357 -6.10 12.92 -8.63
CA HIS A 357 -6.22 13.40 -9.99
C HIS A 357 -6.90 14.78 -10.07
N GLN A 358 -8.00 14.97 -9.33
CA GLN A 358 -8.68 16.26 -9.28
C GLN A 358 -7.81 17.36 -8.68
N ILE A 359 -7.08 17.07 -7.59
CA ILE A 359 -6.13 18.01 -6.99
C ILE A 359 -5.03 18.42 -7.99
N LEU A 360 -4.50 17.46 -8.74
CA LEU A 360 -3.46 17.71 -9.75
C LEU A 360 -3.96 18.53 -10.93
N LEU A 361 -5.19 18.27 -11.41
CA LEU A 361 -5.82 19.07 -12.46
C LEU A 361 -6.06 20.52 -12.01
N PHE A 362 -6.62 20.70 -10.81
CA PHE A 362 -6.84 22.02 -10.23
C PHE A 362 -5.54 22.82 -10.15
N LYS A 363 -4.46 22.18 -9.69
CA LYS A 363 -3.14 22.81 -9.63
C LYS A 363 -2.61 23.22 -11.01
N LYS A 364 -2.75 22.36 -12.03
CA LYS A 364 -2.31 22.65 -13.41
C LYS A 364 -3.09 23.81 -14.03
N SER A 365 -4.40 23.90 -13.78
CA SER A 365 -5.24 25.00 -14.26
C SER A 365 -4.75 26.35 -13.72
N ASN A 366 -4.56 26.44 -12.40
CA ASN A 366 -4.09 27.67 -11.75
C ASN A 366 -2.70 28.10 -12.23
N GLU A 367 -1.81 27.14 -12.51
CA GLU A 367 -0.49 27.42 -13.06
C GLU A 367 -0.60 28.03 -14.47
N SER A 368 -1.44 27.47 -15.34
CA SER A 368 -1.66 28.01 -16.69
C SER A 368 -2.27 29.41 -16.67
N GLU A 369 -3.18 29.69 -15.73
CA GLU A 369 -3.76 31.01 -15.55
C GLU A 369 -2.72 32.03 -15.06
N SER A 370 -1.84 31.62 -14.14
CA SER A 370 -0.75 32.48 -13.66
C SER A 370 0.25 32.81 -14.77
N LEU A 371 0.59 31.84 -15.63
CA LEU A 371 1.46 32.05 -16.79
C LEU A 371 0.80 32.97 -17.84
N LEU A 372 -0.51 32.84 -18.04
CA LEU A 372 -1.28 33.76 -18.88
C LEU A 372 -1.29 35.19 -18.31
N LYS A 373 -1.42 35.34 -16.98
CA LYS A 373 -1.32 36.65 -16.31
C LYS A 373 0.07 37.25 -16.44
N LEU A 374 1.13 36.47 -16.27
CA LEU A 374 2.52 36.92 -16.46
C LEU A 374 2.78 37.34 -17.92
N LYS A 375 2.36 36.52 -18.88
CA LYS A 375 2.46 36.85 -20.31
C LYS A 375 1.70 38.12 -20.68
N LYS A 376 0.54 38.38 -20.08
CA LYS A 376 -0.22 39.64 -20.24
C LYS A 376 0.52 40.85 -19.62
N LEU A 377 1.34 40.62 -18.60
CA LEU A 377 2.17 41.64 -17.96
C LEU A 377 3.53 41.86 -18.67
N GLY A 378 3.81 41.13 -19.75
CA GLY A 378 5.06 41.27 -20.51
C GLY A 378 6.31 40.71 -19.80
N ILE A 379 6.11 39.87 -18.77
CA ILE A 379 7.14 39.16 -18.01
C ILE A 379 7.01 37.67 -18.30
#